data_AF-A0A9P8KR00-F1
#
_entry.id   AF-A0A9P8KR00-F1
#
_cell.length_a   1.000
_cell.length_b   1.000
_cell.length_c   1.000
_cell.angle_alpha   90.00
_cell.angle_beta   90.00
_cell.angle_gamma   90.00
#
_symmetry.space_group_name_H-M   'P 1'
#
loop_
_entity.id
_entity.type
_entity.pdbx_description
1 polymer ?
#
loop_
_entity_poly.entity_id
_entity_poly.type
_entity_poly.pdbx_seq_one_letter_code
_entity_poly.pdbx_strand_id
1 'polypeptide(L)' 'MNFNVILIRLKDCLRKYYISPDGAWIMRNHEKLLWILPEYRPKAAIASGSKIAIERVSGPPFVIKISDEDL' A
#
# COMPACT_ATOMS: atom_id res chain seq x y z
N MET A 1 -7.22 -0.04 19.26
CA MET A 1 -7.08 -0.96 18.11
C MET A 1 -5.59 -1.14 17.87
N ASN A 2 -5.02 -2.26 18.29
CA ASN A 2 -3.60 -2.54 18.06
C ASN A 2 -3.42 -3.09 16.65
N PHE A 3 -3.08 -2.23 15.69
CA PHE A 3 -2.58 -2.69 14.40
C PHE A 3 -1.18 -3.24 14.64
N ASN A 4 -1.08 -4.56 14.80
CA ASN A 4 0.19 -5.25 14.67
C ASN A 4 0.78 -4.83 13.34
N VAL A 5 1.93 -4.14 13.39
CA VAL A 5 2.76 -3.78 12.24
C VAL A 5 2.79 -5.01 11.32
N ILE A 6 2.15 -4.89 10.16
CA ILE A 6 2.20 -5.91 9.13
C ILE A 6 3.65 -5.90 8.66
N LEU A 7 4.46 -6.75 9.27
CA LEU A 7 5.66 -7.29 8.64
C LEU A 7 5.17 -7.77 7.28
N ILE A 8 5.42 -7.01 6.21
CA ILE A 8 4.90 -7.27 4.85
C ILE A 8 5.23 -8.72 4.53
N ARG A 9 4.26 -9.61 4.73
CA ARG A 9 4.46 -11.05 4.55
C ARG A 9 4.57 -11.24 3.05
N LEU A 10 5.41 -12.18 2.60
CA LEU A 10 5.52 -12.59 1.19
C LEU A 10 4.15 -12.72 0.47
N LYS A 11 3.10 -13.05 1.22
CA LYS A 11 1.71 -13.15 0.76
C LYS A 11 1.13 -11.85 0.18
N ASP A 12 1.57 -10.68 0.64
CA ASP A 12 1.05 -9.40 0.12
C ASP A 12 1.68 -9.04 -1.23
N CYS A 13 2.91 -9.52 -1.52
CA CYS A 13 3.53 -9.39 -2.84
C CYS A 13 2.82 -10.20 -3.93
N LEU A 14 2.00 -11.19 -3.56
CA LEU A 14 1.18 -11.98 -4.50
C LEU A 14 -0.08 -11.24 -4.94
N ARG A 15 -0.40 -10.09 -4.34
CA ARG A 15 -1.53 -9.26 -4.75
C ARG A 15 -1.16 -8.45 -6.00
N LYS A 16 -2.16 -8.19 -6.85
CA LYS A 16 -2.00 -7.29 -8.02
C LYS A 16 -1.39 -5.96 -7.62
N TYR A 17 -1.83 -5.37 -6.51
CA TYR A 17 -1.32 -4.13 -5.95
C TYR A 17 -0.83 -4.33 -4.51
N TYR A 18 0.32 -3.74 -4.18
CA TYR A 18 0.87 -3.77 -2.81
C TYR A 18 1.87 -2.62 -2.59
N ILE A 19 2.31 -2.41 -1.35
CA ILE A 19 3.40 -1.48 -1.03
C ILE A 19 4.69 -2.29 -0.89
N SER A 20 5.78 -1.80 -1.48
CA SER A 20 7.09 -2.45 -1.38
C SER A 20 7.53 -2.61 0.09
N PRO A 21 8.37 -3.61 0.41
CA PRO A 21 8.81 -3.86 1.79
C PRO A 21 9.45 -2.67 2.50
N ASP A 22 10.09 -1.76 1.77
CA ASP A 22 10.71 -0.52 2.27
C ASP A 22 9.74 0.67 2.36
N GLY A 23 8.48 0.49 1.98
CA GLY A 23 7.45 1.54 1.97
C GLY A 23 7.62 2.59 0.87
N ALA A 24 8.59 2.44 -0.04
CA ALA A 24 8.98 3.48 -0.98
C ALA A 24 8.19 3.45 -2.30
N TRP A 25 7.55 2.34 -2.64
CA TRP A 25 6.82 2.17 -3.88
C TRP A 25 5.42 1.59 -3.67
N ILE A 26 4.45 2.12 -4.39
CA ILE A 26 3.26 1.35 -4.77
C ILE A 26 3.65 0.45 -5.94
N MET A 27 3.40 -0.84 -5.79
CA MET A 27 3.78 -1.89 -6.73
C MET A 27 2.54 -2.42 -7.45
N ARG A 28 2.68 -2.78 -8.72
CA ARG A 28 1.70 -3.54 -9.51
C ARG A 28 2.38 -4.75 -10.13
N ASN A 29 1.96 -5.98 -9.85
CA ASN A 29 2.54 -7.20 -10.44
C ASN A 29 4.08 -7.24 -10.39
N HIS A 30 4.69 -6.83 -9.26
CA HIS A 30 6.15 -6.69 -9.09
C HIS A 30 6.84 -5.54 -9.83
N GLU A 31 6.10 -4.69 -10.52
CA GLU A 31 6.60 -3.47 -11.13
C GLU A 31 6.33 -2.25 -10.26
N LYS A 32 7.22 -1.25 -10.37
CA LYS A 32 7.13 0.02 -9.65
C LYS A 32 6.14 0.93 -10.35
N LEU A 33 5.04 1.28 -9.67
CA LEU A 33 4.00 2.14 -10.23
C LEU A 33 4.15 3.59 -9.78
N LEU A 34 4.31 3.82 -8.48
CA LEU A 34 4.39 5.17 -7.91
C LEU A 34 5.40 5.23 -6.77
N TRP A 35 6.33 6.18 -6.85
CA TRP A 35 7.28 6.47 -5.78
C TRP A 35 6.62 7.30 -4.69
N ILE A 36 6.93 6.98 -3.43
CA ILE A 36 6.46 7.70 -2.25
C ILE A 36 7.67 8.42 -1.62
N LEU A 37 7.60 9.74 -1.56
CA LEU A 37 8.65 10.54 -0.91
C LEU A 37 8.78 10.14 0.58
N PRO A 38 9.99 10.20 1.16
CA PRO A 38 10.25 9.76 2.53
C PRO A 38 9.26 10.28 3.57
N GLU A 39 8.89 11.56 3.50
CA GLU A 39 7.96 12.24 4.42
C GLU A 39 6.51 11.77 4.31
N TYR A 40 6.14 11.09 3.20
CA TYR A 40 4.80 10.55 2.96
C TYR A 40 4.74 9.02 3.10
N ARG A 41 5.84 8.36 3.47
CA ARG A 41 5.85 6.89 3.60
C ARG A 41 4.93 6.42 4.72
N PRO A 42 4.01 5.49 4.44
CA PRO A 42 3.03 5.07 5.43
C PRO A 42 3.70 4.21 6.50
N LYS A 43 3.36 4.45 7.79
CA LYS A 43 3.77 3.56 8.89
C LYS A 43 3.11 2.19 8.80
N ALA A 44 1.85 2.18 8.37
CA ALA A 44 1.12 0.97 8.05
C ALA A 44 0.17 1.23 6.88
N ALA A 45 0.01 0.19 6.06
CA ALA A 45 -0.94 0.19 4.96
C ALA A 45 -1.40 -1.24 4.67
N ILE A 46 -2.57 -1.36 4.05
CA ILE A 46 -3.09 -2.62 3.55
C ILE A 46 -3.64 -2.43 2.14
N ALA A 47 -3.32 -3.37 1.25
CA ALA A 47 -3.83 -3.40 -0.10
C ALA A 47 -4.89 -4.49 -0.24
N SER A 48 -6.01 -4.22 -0.92
CA SER A 48 -7.04 -5.21 -1.24
C SER A 48 -7.63 -4.91 -2.61
N GLY A 49 -7.45 -5.83 -3.56
CA GLY A 49 -7.77 -5.57 -4.97
C GLY A 49 -7.02 -4.33 -5.48
N SER A 50 -7.76 -3.37 -6.05
CA SER A 50 -7.22 -2.08 -6.53
C SER A 50 -7.28 -0.94 -5.51
N LYS A 51 -7.51 -1.26 -4.23
CA LYS A 51 -7.58 -0.27 -3.14
C LYS A 51 -6.38 -0.42 -2.21
N ILE A 52 -5.81 0.70 -1.80
CA ILE A 52 -4.77 0.78 -0.78
C ILE A 52 -5.29 1.70 0.32
N ALA A 53 -5.37 1.16 1.54
CA ALA A 53 -5.72 1.93 2.73
C ALA A 53 -4.45 2.23 3.52
N ILE A 54 -4.25 3.51 3.86
CA ILE A 54 -3.11 4.02 4.61
C ILE A 54 -3.60 4.44 6.00
N GLU A 55 -2.94 3.92 7.04
CA GLU A 55 -3.26 4.26 8.43
C GLU A 55 -2.98 5.74 8.72
N ARG A 56 -3.81 6.32 9.60
CA ARG A 56 -3.61 7.65 10.20
C ARG A 56 -3.46 7.51 11.70
N VAL A 57 -2.74 8.46 12.30
CA VAL A 57 -2.63 8.59 13.77
C VAL A 57 -4.00 8.74 14.43
N SER A 58 -4.94 9.42 13.77
CA SER A 58 -6.30 9.60 14.24
C SER A 58 -7.28 9.79 13.08
N GLY A 59 -8.52 9.33 13.27
CA GLY A 59 -9.57 9.42 12.27
C GLY A 59 -9.52 8.32 11.20
N PRO A 60 -10.40 8.38 10.18
CA PRO A 60 -10.46 7.37 9.13
C PRO A 60 -9.16 7.27 8.32
N PRO A 61 -8.81 6.08 7.80
CA PRO A 61 -7.66 5.91 6.92
C PRO A 61 -7.85 6.66 5.60
N PHE A 62 -6.75 7.00 4.95
CA PHE A 62 -6.80 7.42 3.56
C PHE A 62 -6.95 6.19 2.67
N VAL A 63 -7.87 6.24 1.69
CA VAL A 63 -8.05 5.16 0.73
C VAL A 63 -7.73 5.67 -0.66
N ILE A 64 -6.74 5.06 -1.28
CA ILE A 64 -6.38 5.27 -2.68
C ILE A 64 -7.03 4.16 -3.49
N LYS A 65 -7.85 4.52 -4.48
CA LYS A 65 -8.36 3.59 -5.49
C LYS A 65 -7.56 3.77 -6.76
N ILE A 66 -6.96 2.69 -7.23
CA ILE A 66 -6.27 2.64 -8.51
C ILE A 66 -7.32 2.23 -9.54
N SER A 67 -7.51 3.07 -10.56
CA SER A 67 -8.32 2.72 -11.72
C SER A 67 -7.42 1.99 -12.71
N ASP A 68 -7.78 0.77 -13.08
CA ASP A 68 -7.28 0.18 -14.30
C ASP A 68 -8.11 0.81 -15.42
N GLU A 69 -7.63 1.90 -16.02
CA GLU A 69 -8.12 2.26 -17.35
C GLU A 69 -7.48 1.24 -18.30
N ASP A 70 -8.26 0.21 -18.65
CA ASP A 70 -7.88 -0.78 -19.64
C ASP A 70 -7.55 -0.04 -20.95
N LEU A 71 -6.28 -0.13 -21.38
CA LEU A 71 -5.85 0.10 -22.75
C LEU A 71 -5.86 -1.23 -23.49
#